data_AF-A0A381YQA8-F1
#
_entry.id   AF-A0A381YQA8-F1
#
_cell.length_a   1.000
_cell.length_b   1.000
_cell.length_c   1.000
_cell.angle_alpha   90.00
_cell.angle_beta   90.00
_cell.angle_gamma   90.00
#
_symmetry.space_group_name_H-M   'P 1'
#
loop_
_entity.id
_entity.type
_entity.pdbx_description
1 polymer ?
#
loop_
_entity_poly.entity_id
_entity_poly.type
_entity_poly.pdbx_seq_one_letter_code
_entity_poly.pdbx_strand_id
1 'polypeptide(L)'
;MRKMTGGSAADAQSILDNVGEIACEFASQRSERQRRRGLQNEDFDRLKESGYPLVAVPTEFGGIWEGDNVGTRKVCEILKTLAQGDSSIALVSAMHPAVIGSAGWSTISTAPEPYTKAWEEQRDWAFQTAREGHFWGTIMSEPGSGGDNT
;
A
#
# COMPACT_ATOMS: atom_id res chain seq x y z
N MET A 1 -5.63 20.88 13.91
CA MET A 1 -4.51 20.87 12.94
C MET A 1 -3.20 20.70 13.71
N ARG A 2 -2.73 19.48 13.86
CA ARG A 2 -1.38 19.19 14.37
C ARG A 2 -0.49 19.10 13.13
N LYS A 3 0.44 20.04 12.95
CA LYS A 3 1.47 19.92 11.91
C LYS A 3 2.28 18.66 12.24
N MET A 4 2.27 17.65 11.36
CA MET A 4 3.18 16.51 11.44
C MET A 4 4.58 17.00 11.08
N THR A 5 5.32 17.43 12.10
CA THR A 5 6.72 17.83 11.98
C THR A 5 7.62 16.61 12.15
N GLY A 6 8.46 16.35 11.15
CA GLY A 6 9.67 15.54 11.28
C GLY A 6 9.45 14.05 11.03
N GLY A 7 10.16 13.52 10.03
CA GLY A 7 10.18 12.09 9.73
C GLY A 7 10.72 11.29 10.91
N SER A 8 9.81 10.82 11.76
CA SER A 8 10.01 9.55 12.47
C SER A 8 10.09 8.47 11.41
N ALA A 9 11.01 7.51 11.56
CA ALA A 9 10.90 6.25 10.83
C ALA A 9 9.46 5.76 11.01
N ALA A 10 8.74 5.53 9.90
CA ALA A 10 7.39 5.02 9.99
C ALA A 10 7.48 3.68 10.71
N ASP A 11 6.81 3.55 11.84
CA ASP A 11 6.58 2.25 12.45
C ASP A 11 5.16 1.79 12.13
N ALA A 12 4.93 0.48 12.21
CA ALA A 12 3.66 -0.11 11.82
C ALA A 12 2.48 0.42 12.66
N GLN A 13 2.73 0.77 13.93
CA GLN A 13 1.71 1.28 14.83
C GLN A 13 1.28 2.69 14.42
N SER A 14 2.23 3.57 14.08
CA SER A 14 1.96 4.92 13.63
C SER A 14 1.17 4.93 12.32
N ILE A 15 1.51 4.05 11.37
CA ILE A 15 0.72 3.90 10.13
C ILE A 15 -0.69 3.41 10.45
N LEU A 16 -0.84 2.41 11.34
CA LEU A 16 -2.14 1.89 11.76
C LEU A 16 -3.00 2.98 12.42
N ASP A 17 -2.43 3.77 13.33
CA ASP A 17 -3.12 4.85 14.03
C ASP A 17 -3.58 5.93 13.05
N ASN A 18 -2.70 6.38 12.15
CA ASN A 18 -3.03 7.36 11.11
C ASN A 18 -4.15 6.86 10.17
N VAL A 19 -4.06 5.59 9.74
CA VAL A 19 -5.11 4.95 8.93
C VAL A 19 -6.41 4.80 9.71
N GLY A 20 -6.34 4.56 11.03
CA GLY A 20 -7.49 4.53 11.93
C GLY A 20 -8.22 5.87 12.01
N GLU A 21 -7.49 6.99 12.08
CA GLU A 21 -8.08 8.33 12.04
C GLU A 21 -8.80 8.58 10.69
N ILE A 22 -8.16 8.22 9.57
CA ILE A 22 -8.75 8.32 8.23
C ILE A 22 -10.03 7.46 8.14
N ALA A 23 -9.97 6.22 8.61
CA ALA A 23 -11.08 5.29 8.58
C ALA A 23 -12.28 5.79 9.41
N CYS A 24 -12.03 6.35 10.60
CA CYS A 24 -13.08 6.96 11.43
C CYS A 24 -13.79 8.11 10.69
N GLU A 25 -13.02 8.97 10.03
CA GLU A 25 -13.59 10.08 9.27
C GLU A 25 -14.40 9.58 8.06
N PHE A 26 -13.85 8.64 7.30
CA PHE A 26 -14.56 8.05 6.16
C PHE A 26 -15.87 7.37 6.59
N ALA A 27 -15.85 6.65 7.73
CA ALA A 27 -17.05 6.04 8.29
C ALA A 27 -18.12 7.09 8.65
N SER A 28 -17.72 8.25 9.17
CA SER A 28 -18.64 9.36 9.48
C SER A 28 -19.32 9.95 8.24
N GLN A 29 -18.72 9.78 7.06
CA GLN A 29 -19.20 10.27 5.76
C GLN A 29 -19.80 9.16 4.88
N ARG A 30 -20.01 7.94 5.43
CA ARG A 30 -20.35 6.72 4.68
C ARG A 30 -21.46 6.91 3.63
N SER A 31 -22.56 7.56 4.00
CA SER A 31 -23.71 7.75 3.11
C SER A 31 -23.35 8.53 1.84
N GLU A 32 -22.50 9.55 1.95
CA GLU A 32 -22.05 10.36 0.82
C GLU A 32 -21.03 9.60 -0.02
N ARG A 33 -20.04 8.99 0.63
CA ARG A 33 -18.99 8.18 -0.03
C ARG A 33 -19.55 7.05 -0.88
N GLN A 34 -20.52 6.29 -0.37
CA GLN A 34 -21.13 5.17 -1.10
C GLN A 34 -21.90 5.60 -2.36
N ARG A 35 -22.26 6.88 -2.49
CA ARG A 35 -22.91 7.42 -3.69
C ARG A 35 -21.92 7.94 -4.72
N ARG A 36 -20.62 8.05 -4.39
CA ARG A 36 -19.60 8.50 -5.32
C ARG A 36 -19.50 7.52 -6.49
N ARG A 37 -19.24 8.06 -7.69
CA ARG A 37 -19.05 7.28 -8.92
C ARG A 37 -17.58 7.02 -9.25
N GLY A 38 -16.68 7.55 -8.43
CA GLY A 38 -15.25 7.41 -8.60
C GLY A 38 -14.51 7.77 -7.32
N LEU A 39 -13.26 7.31 -7.25
CA LEU A 39 -12.34 7.63 -6.17
C LEU A 39 -11.87 9.08 -6.29
N GLN A 40 -11.48 9.68 -5.18
CA GLN A 40 -11.01 11.07 -5.11
C GLN A 40 -9.51 11.07 -4.79
N ASN A 41 -8.74 11.94 -5.44
CA ASN A 41 -7.28 11.99 -5.23
C ASN A 41 -6.92 12.35 -3.79
N GLU A 42 -7.73 13.21 -3.17
CA GLU A 42 -7.58 13.67 -1.80
C GLU A 42 -7.58 12.50 -0.79
N ASP A 43 -8.29 11.41 -1.10
CA ASP A 43 -8.30 10.22 -0.26
C ASP A 43 -6.93 9.51 -0.27
N PHE A 44 -6.26 9.50 -1.43
CA PHE A 44 -4.93 8.90 -1.60
C PHE A 44 -3.82 9.82 -1.11
N ASP A 45 -3.97 11.14 -1.24
CA ASP A 45 -3.04 12.10 -0.64
C ASP A 45 -2.97 11.90 0.88
N ARG A 46 -4.12 11.67 1.52
CA ARG A 46 -4.17 11.33 2.96
C ARG A 46 -3.50 10.00 3.28
N LEU A 47 -3.67 8.97 2.46
CA LEU A 47 -2.97 7.69 2.66
C LEU A 47 -1.46 7.82 2.45
N LYS A 48 -1.03 8.66 1.51
CA LYS A 48 0.38 9.01 1.33
C LYS A 48 0.93 9.67 2.60
N GLU A 49 0.22 10.65 3.15
CA GLU A 49 0.60 11.32 4.40
C GLU A 49 0.58 10.38 5.61
N SER A 50 -0.29 9.36 5.62
CA SER A 50 -0.39 8.38 6.70
C SER A 50 0.79 7.41 6.76
N GLY A 51 1.62 7.36 5.71
CA GLY A 51 2.71 6.39 5.54
C GLY A 51 2.24 5.05 4.96
N TYR A 52 0.99 4.93 4.49
CA TYR A 52 0.46 3.69 3.93
C TYR A 52 1.32 3.11 2.77
N PRO A 53 1.89 3.90 1.84
CA PRO A 53 2.75 3.37 0.77
C PRO A 53 3.99 2.60 1.26
N LEU A 54 4.34 2.69 2.55
CA LEU A 54 5.52 2.02 3.11
C LEU A 54 5.22 0.62 3.67
N VAL A 55 3.97 0.16 3.65
CA VAL A 55 3.54 -1.06 4.36
C VAL A 55 4.14 -2.36 3.83
N ALA A 56 4.54 -2.39 2.55
CA ALA A 56 5.20 -3.54 1.93
C ALA A 56 6.67 -3.29 1.55
N VAL A 57 7.20 -2.11 1.89
CA VAL A 57 8.60 -1.75 1.64
C VAL A 57 9.46 -2.33 2.77
N PRO A 58 10.54 -3.09 2.49
CA PRO A 58 11.40 -3.62 3.54
C PRO A 58 12.03 -2.52 4.40
N THR A 59 12.31 -2.82 5.66
CA THR A 59 12.88 -1.87 6.62
C THR A 59 14.22 -1.28 6.16
N GLU A 60 15.05 -2.06 5.47
CA GLU A 60 16.32 -1.60 4.87
C GLU A 60 16.12 -0.53 3.77
N PHE A 61 14.94 -0.49 3.14
CA PHE A 61 14.55 0.54 2.17
C PHE A 61 13.72 1.67 2.78
N GLY A 62 13.56 1.69 4.10
CA GLY A 62 12.84 2.74 4.84
C GLY A 62 11.34 2.51 5.00
N GLY A 63 10.86 1.28 4.79
CA GLY A 63 9.48 0.89 5.11
C GLY A 63 9.33 0.11 6.40
N ILE A 64 8.25 -0.66 6.52
CA ILE A 64 7.92 -1.44 7.74
C ILE A 64 7.86 -2.96 7.53
N TRP A 65 8.19 -3.45 6.34
CA TRP A 65 8.07 -4.87 6.03
C TRP A 65 9.22 -5.68 6.64
N GLU A 66 8.87 -6.62 7.53
CA GLU A 66 9.78 -7.48 8.29
C GLU A 66 9.61 -8.97 7.93
N GLY A 67 9.35 -9.24 6.64
CA GLY A 67 9.11 -10.60 6.12
C GLY A 67 7.67 -11.08 6.27
N ASP A 68 7.36 -12.20 5.63
CA ASP A 68 5.98 -12.59 5.29
C ASP A 68 5.06 -12.75 6.50
N ASN A 69 5.48 -13.42 7.57
CA ASN A 69 4.59 -13.71 8.69
C ASN A 69 4.21 -12.45 9.48
N VAL A 70 5.19 -11.61 9.80
CA VAL A 70 4.98 -10.39 10.61
C VAL A 70 4.40 -9.28 9.73
N GLY A 71 4.94 -9.09 8.53
CA GLY A 71 4.49 -8.10 7.55
C GLY A 71 3.05 -8.34 7.12
N THR A 72 2.68 -9.56 6.72
CA THR A 72 1.31 -9.87 6.28
C THR A 72 0.29 -9.57 7.36
N ARG A 73 0.55 -9.93 8.61
CA ARG A 73 -0.38 -9.65 9.72
C ARG A 73 -0.60 -8.15 9.90
N LYS A 74 0.47 -7.36 9.92
CA LYS A 74 0.42 -5.90 10.05
C LYS A 74 -0.34 -5.26 8.88
N VAL A 75 -0.04 -5.66 7.64
CA VAL A 75 -0.73 -5.17 6.42
C VAL A 75 -2.22 -5.50 6.46
N CYS A 76 -2.57 -6.75 6.82
CA CYS A 76 -3.98 -7.17 6.94
C CYS A 76 -4.74 -6.38 8.00
N GLU A 77 -4.10 -6.06 9.13
CA GLU A 77 -4.70 -5.23 10.18
C GLU A 77 -4.95 -3.80 9.70
N ILE A 78 -3.97 -3.17 9.06
CA ILE A 78 -4.11 -1.82 8.48
C ILE A 78 -5.23 -1.79 7.44
N LEU A 79 -5.25 -2.75 6.52
CA LEU A 79 -6.29 -2.86 5.49
C LEU A 79 -7.68 -3.12 6.08
N LYS A 80 -7.77 -3.97 7.11
CA LYS A 80 -9.03 -4.23 7.82
C LYS A 80 -9.56 -2.96 8.47
N THR A 81 -8.70 -2.17 9.12
CA THR A 81 -9.05 -0.88 9.70
C THR A 81 -9.55 0.10 8.64
N LEU A 82 -8.82 0.24 7.53
CA LEU A 82 -9.22 1.09 6.41
C LEU A 82 -10.60 0.68 5.83
N ALA A 83 -10.84 -0.63 5.69
CA ALA A 83 -12.10 -1.17 5.17
C ALA A 83 -13.32 -0.89 6.05
N GLN A 84 -13.14 -0.65 7.35
CA GLN A 84 -14.23 -0.23 8.24
C GLN A 84 -14.71 1.20 7.91
N GLY A 85 -13.81 2.03 7.41
CA GLY A 85 -14.09 3.39 6.92
C GLY A 85 -14.71 3.39 5.53
N ASP A 86 -13.97 2.87 4.55
CA ASP A 86 -14.39 2.79 3.15
C ASP A 86 -13.82 1.54 2.47
N SER A 87 -14.69 0.61 2.09
CA SER A 87 -14.30 -0.66 1.48
C SER A 87 -13.72 -0.52 0.07
N SER A 88 -14.11 0.53 -0.67
CA SER A 88 -13.61 0.74 -2.04
C SER A 88 -12.17 1.25 -2.00
N ILE A 89 -11.89 2.19 -1.09
CA ILE A 89 -10.53 2.68 -0.85
C ILE A 89 -9.65 1.54 -0.34
N ALA A 90 -10.12 0.73 0.62
CA ALA A 90 -9.36 -0.41 1.12
C ALA A 90 -9.04 -1.43 0.02
N LEU A 91 -10.00 -1.75 -0.84
CA LEU A 91 -9.82 -2.69 -1.96
C LEU A 91 -8.72 -2.22 -2.93
N VAL A 92 -8.78 -0.95 -3.33
CA VAL A 92 -7.81 -0.38 -4.28
C VAL A 92 -6.43 -0.29 -3.64
N SER A 93 -6.36 0.18 -2.39
CA SER A 93 -5.11 0.26 -1.64
C SER A 93 -4.46 -1.11 -1.44
N ALA A 94 -5.24 -2.18 -1.27
CA ALA A 94 -4.72 -3.54 -1.12
C ALA A 94 -3.91 -4.04 -2.33
N MET A 95 -4.11 -3.45 -3.52
CA MET A 95 -3.30 -3.79 -4.70
C MET A 95 -1.83 -3.44 -4.51
N HIS A 96 -1.52 -2.36 -3.79
CA HIS A 96 -0.15 -1.91 -3.60
C HIS A 96 0.75 -2.94 -2.92
N PRO A 97 0.45 -3.44 -1.69
CA PRO A 97 1.24 -4.49 -1.08
C PRO A 97 1.18 -5.80 -1.85
N ALA A 98 0.06 -6.12 -2.51
CA ALA A 98 -0.08 -7.33 -3.30
C ALA A 98 0.85 -7.34 -4.53
N VAL A 99 0.93 -6.21 -5.26
CA VAL A 99 1.82 -6.07 -6.42
C VAL A 99 3.28 -6.11 -6.01
N ILE A 100 3.67 -5.38 -4.95
CA ILE A 100 5.05 -5.42 -4.44
C ILE A 100 5.44 -6.85 -4.04
N GLY A 101 4.55 -7.56 -3.33
CA GLY A 101 4.79 -8.95 -2.92
C GLY A 101 4.87 -9.92 -4.10
N SER A 102 3.90 -9.87 -5.02
CA SER A 102 3.81 -10.76 -6.19
C SER A 102 4.91 -10.52 -7.24
N ALA A 103 5.40 -9.29 -7.37
CA ALA A 103 6.59 -8.98 -8.16
C ALA A 103 7.86 -9.58 -7.53
N GLY A 104 7.83 -9.96 -6.25
CA GLY A 104 8.96 -10.55 -5.54
C GLY A 104 9.94 -9.54 -4.96
N TRP A 105 9.69 -8.23 -5.08
CA TRP A 105 10.65 -7.20 -4.64
C TRP A 105 10.97 -7.27 -3.15
N SER A 106 9.99 -7.66 -2.32
CA SER A 106 10.16 -7.77 -0.86
C SER A 106 10.66 -9.14 -0.39
N THR A 107 10.70 -10.16 -1.26
CA THR A 107 11.02 -11.55 -0.89
C THR A 107 12.25 -12.11 -1.60
N ILE A 108 12.58 -11.61 -2.78
CA ILE A 108 13.78 -12.00 -3.55
C ILE A 108 14.82 -10.88 -3.39
N SER A 109 15.73 -11.04 -2.43
CA SER A 109 16.78 -10.04 -2.18
C SER A 109 17.83 -9.96 -3.29
N THR A 110 18.12 -11.08 -3.95
CA THR A 110 19.13 -11.16 -5.00
C THR A 110 18.65 -12.09 -6.12
N ALA A 111 18.71 -11.62 -7.36
CA ALA A 111 18.48 -12.44 -8.55
C ALA A 111 19.78 -13.13 -9.00
N PRO A 112 19.70 -14.30 -9.67
CA PRO A 112 20.88 -14.95 -10.21
C PRO A 112 21.47 -14.18 -11.40
N GLU A 113 22.77 -14.39 -11.68
CA GLU A 113 23.41 -13.91 -12.90
C GLU A 113 22.69 -14.43 -14.17
N PRO A 114 22.59 -13.62 -15.24
CA PRO A 114 23.12 -12.26 -15.40
C PRO A 114 22.17 -11.12 -14.94
N TYR A 115 21.13 -11.45 -14.18
CA TYR A 115 20.02 -10.51 -13.88
C TYR A 115 20.23 -9.68 -12.61
N THR A 116 21.26 -9.98 -11.82
CA THR A 116 21.55 -9.35 -10.51
C THR A 116 21.38 -7.83 -10.56
N LYS A 117 22.11 -7.15 -11.46
CA LYS A 117 22.08 -5.70 -11.59
C LYS A 117 20.71 -5.14 -11.97
N ALA A 118 20.05 -5.75 -12.97
CA ALA A 118 18.74 -5.29 -13.42
C ALA A 118 17.67 -5.45 -12.32
N TRP A 119 17.79 -6.50 -11.51
CA TRP A 119 16.91 -6.75 -10.38
C TRP A 119 17.09 -5.73 -9.25
N GLU A 120 18.34 -5.41 -8.91
CA GLU A 120 18.66 -4.36 -7.92
C GLU A 120 18.12 -2.99 -8.36
N GLU A 121 18.37 -2.59 -9.61
CA GLU A 121 17.86 -1.34 -10.17
C GLU A 121 16.31 -1.28 -10.15
N GLN A 122 15.64 -2.39 -10.47
CA GLN A 122 14.18 -2.47 -10.44
C GLN A 122 13.64 -2.37 -9.00
N ARG A 123 14.24 -3.07 -8.04
CA ARG A 123 13.85 -3.02 -6.62
C ARG A 123 14.02 -1.62 -6.04
N ASP A 124 15.17 -1.00 -6.29
CA ASP A 124 15.47 0.36 -5.84
C ASP A 124 14.44 1.36 -6.37
N TRP A 125 14.11 1.27 -7.66
CA TRP A 125 13.09 2.11 -8.27
C TRP A 125 11.69 1.86 -7.68
N ALA A 126 11.29 0.61 -7.50
CA ALA A 126 9.98 0.26 -6.96
C ALA A 126 9.80 0.78 -5.53
N PHE A 127 10.83 0.65 -4.68
CA PHE A 127 10.78 1.17 -3.32
C PHE A 127 10.94 2.68 -3.25
N GLN A 128 11.70 3.29 -4.17
CA GLN A 128 11.78 4.75 -4.27
C GLN A 128 10.42 5.37 -4.58
N THR A 129 9.69 4.83 -5.55
CA THR A 129 8.35 5.35 -5.90
C THR A 129 7.36 5.18 -4.74
N ALA A 130 7.41 4.07 -4.01
CA ALA A 130 6.63 3.88 -2.79
C ALA A 130 6.98 4.93 -1.70
N ARG A 131 8.27 5.24 -1.50
CA ARG A 131 8.70 6.31 -0.59
C ARG A 131 8.24 7.71 -1.02
N GLU A 132 8.15 7.96 -2.31
CA GLU A 132 7.60 9.19 -2.88
C GLU A 132 6.06 9.27 -2.75
N GLY A 133 5.45 8.19 -2.24
CA GLY A 133 4.03 8.08 -1.94
C GLY A 133 3.20 7.57 -3.11
N HIS A 134 3.82 6.95 -4.11
CA HIS A 134 3.12 6.33 -5.23
C HIS A 134 2.55 4.97 -4.86
N PHE A 135 1.42 4.64 -5.47
CA PHE A 135 0.77 3.35 -5.31
C PHE A 135 1.10 2.44 -6.48
N TRP A 136 1.20 1.15 -6.15
CA TRP A 136 1.40 0.10 -7.13
C TRP A 136 0.07 -0.58 -7.39
N GLY A 137 -0.20 -0.82 -8.67
CA GLY A 137 -1.39 -1.52 -9.13
C GLY A 137 -1.02 -2.39 -10.33
N THR A 138 -1.93 -3.28 -10.69
CA THR A 138 -1.78 -4.09 -11.90
C THR A 138 -2.93 -3.78 -12.86
N ILE A 139 -2.61 -3.75 -14.14
CA ILE A 139 -3.57 -3.63 -15.23
C ILE A 139 -3.30 -4.84 -16.13
N MET A 140 -3.90 -5.97 -15.76
CA MET A 140 -3.71 -7.26 -16.43
C MET A 140 -4.98 -7.82 -17.05
N SER A 141 -6.14 -7.56 -16.43
CA SER A 141 -7.41 -8.09 -16.90
C SER A 141 -7.82 -7.41 -18.20
N GLU A 142 -8.14 -8.22 -19.19
CA GLU A 142 -8.66 -7.80 -20.49
C GLU A 142 -9.89 -8.65 -20.83
N PRO A 143 -10.84 -8.16 -21.65
CA PRO A 143 -11.99 -8.95 -22.08
C PRO A 143 -11.56 -10.30 -22.69
N GLY A 144 -12.02 -11.42 -22.13
CA GLY A 144 -11.66 -12.76 -22.59
C GLY A 144 -10.38 -13.34 -21.96
N SER A 145 -9.69 -12.61 -21.09
CA SER A 145 -8.56 -13.12 -20.31
C SER A 145 -8.58 -12.54 -18.89
N GLY A 146 -9.15 -13.29 -17.95
CA GLY A 146 -9.27 -12.79 -16.57
C GLY A 146 -10.15 -13.63 -15.65
N GLY A 147 -10.16 -14.96 -15.81
CA GLY A 147 -11.01 -15.84 -15.00
C GLY A 147 -12.47 -15.88 -15.45
N ASP A 148 -12.75 -15.50 -16.71
CA ASP A 148 -14.04 -15.74 -17.38
C ASP A 148 -14.27 -17.25 -17.49
N ASN A 149 -14.78 -17.84 -16.41
CA ASN A 149 -15.30 -19.21 -16.42
C ASN A 149 -16.67 -19.14 -17.09
N THR A 150 -16.72 -19.33 -18.41
CA THR A 150 -17.97 -19.62 -19.14
C THR A 150 -18.52 -20.98 -18.73
#